data_AF-A0A920F6U3-F1
#
_entry.id   AF-A0A920F6U3-F1
#
_cell.length_a   1.000
_cell.length_b   1.000
_cell.length_c   1.000
_cell.angle_alpha   90.00
_cell.angle_beta   90.00
_cell.angle_gamma   90.00
#
_symmetry.space_group_name_H-M   'P 1'
#
loop_
_entity.id
_entity.type
_entity.pdbx_description
1 polymer ?
#
loop_
_entity_poly.entity_id
_entity_poly.type
_entity_poly.pdbx_seq_one_letter_code
_entity_poly.pdbx_strand_id
1 'polypeptide(L)'
;MSAKTVTQELTNAIAKNEFGLIVVNYANPDMVGHTGSLKAAIKAVETVDQCVGRVVESVLDHDGTMLLTADHGNCEVMFDEKRGIPHTAHTTNLVPTILINAPRNVARLKPGKLPM
;
A
#
# COMPACT_ATOMS: atom_id res chain seq x y z
N MET A 1 6.57 -9.03 10.14
CA MET A 1 5.29 -8.30 10.34
C MET A 1 4.13 -9.17 9.89
N SER A 2 2.89 -8.71 10.09
CA SER A 2 1.69 -9.56 10.04
C SER A 2 0.81 -9.35 8.80
N ALA A 3 1.37 -8.85 7.69
CA ALA A 3 0.63 -8.57 6.45
C ALA A 3 -0.25 -9.73 5.97
N LYS A 4 0.24 -10.97 6.06
CA LYS A 4 -0.54 -12.17 5.66
C LYS A 4 -1.78 -12.38 6.52
N THR A 5 -1.69 -12.15 7.82
CA THR A 5 -2.83 -12.24 8.76
C THR A 5 -3.82 -11.11 8.49
N VAL A 6 -3.33 -9.88 8.31
CA VAL A 6 -4.17 -8.73 7.93
C VAL A 6 -4.93 -9.01 6.63
N THR A 7 -4.24 -9.57 5.63
CA THR A 7 -4.85 -9.97 4.34
C THR A 7 -5.96 -10.97 4.55
N GLN A 8 -5.72 -12.00 5.36
CA GLN A 8 -6.72 -13.04 5.60
C GLN A 8 -8.00 -12.47 6.21
N GLU A 9 -7.88 -11.65 7.26
CA GLU A 9 -9.02 -11.01 7.90
C GLU A 9 -9.74 -10.04 6.96
N LEU A 10 -8.99 -9.28 6.15
CA LEU A 10 -9.55 -8.39 5.15
C LEU A 10 -10.35 -9.14 4.09
N THR A 11 -9.81 -10.22 3.52
CA THR A 11 -10.54 -11.03 2.54
C THR A 11 -11.77 -11.69 3.15
N ASN A 12 -11.71 -12.10 4.42
CA ASN A 12 -12.88 -12.62 5.14
C ASN A 12 -13.95 -11.54 5.32
N ALA A 13 -13.55 -10.30 5.66
CA ALA A 13 -14.47 -9.18 5.83
C ALA A 13 -15.13 -8.76 4.52
N ILE A 14 -14.37 -8.75 3.41
CA ILE A 14 -14.90 -8.50 2.06
C ILE A 14 -15.95 -9.57 1.71
N ALA A 15 -15.64 -10.85 1.91
CA ALA A 15 -16.53 -11.96 1.58
C ALA A 15 -17.85 -11.96 2.38
N LYS A 16 -17.82 -11.47 3.63
CA LYS A 16 -19.04 -11.32 4.45
C LYS A 16 -19.96 -10.22 3.96
N ASN A 17 -19.43 -9.23 3.23
CA ASN A 17 -20.19 -8.10 2.69
C ASN A 17 -21.01 -7.33 3.74
N GLU A 18 -20.47 -7.20 4.95
CA GLU A 18 -21.13 -6.53 6.10
C GLU A 18 -20.76 -5.05 6.23
N PHE A 19 -19.71 -4.61 5.54
CA PHE A 19 -19.13 -3.26 5.66
C PHE A 19 -19.28 -2.47 4.37
N GLY A 20 -19.83 -1.25 4.46
CA GLY A 20 -19.88 -0.32 3.32
C GLY A 20 -18.54 0.35 2.99
N LEU A 21 -17.58 0.32 3.92
CA LEU A 21 -16.21 0.80 3.74
C LEU A 21 -15.26 0.00 4.63
N ILE A 22 -14.14 -0.45 4.06
CA ILE A 22 -13.05 -1.07 4.79
C ILE A 22 -11.77 -0.28 4.52
N VAL A 23 -11.04 0.06 5.56
CA VAL A 23 -9.74 0.76 5.47
C VAL A 23 -8.68 -0.14 6.06
N VAL A 24 -7.59 -0.36 5.32
CA VAL A 24 -6.48 -1.24 5.72
C VAL A 24 -5.15 -0.50 5.54
N ASN A 25 -4.21 -0.74 6.46
CA ASN A 25 -2.83 -0.27 6.36
C ASN A 25 -1.87 -1.48 6.38
N TYR A 26 -0.95 -1.52 5.42
CA TYR A 26 0.19 -2.45 5.42
C TYR A 26 1.45 -1.74 5.87
N ALA A 27 1.77 -1.84 7.16
CA ALA A 27 2.89 -1.12 7.77
C ALA A 27 4.30 -1.62 7.33
N ASN A 28 4.38 -2.71 6.56
CA ASN A 28 5.66 -3.35 6.23
C ASN A 28 6.68 -2.43 5.53
N PRO A 29 6.33 -1.70 4.46
CA PRO A 29 7.32 -0.93 3.71
C PRO A 29 7.94 0.18 4.57
N ASP A 30 7.14 0.81 5.42
CA ASP A 30 7.59 1.89 6.30
C ASP A 30 8.43 1.38 7.49
N MET A 31 7.84 0.50 8.31
CA MET A 31 8.49 0.01 9.52
C MET A 31 9.81 -0.73 9.23
N VAL A 32 9.90 -1.42 8.09
CA VAL A 32 11.14 -2.07 7.66
C VAL A 32 12.08 -1.07 6.97
N GLY A 33 11.55 -0.07 6.26
CA GLY A 33 12.33 1.03 5.70
C GLY A 33 13.14 1.77 6.78
N HIS A 34 12.53 2.04 7.94
CA HIS A 34 13.19 2.64 9.09
C HIS A 34 14.40 1.86 9.65
N THR A 35 14.56 0.59 9.29
CA THR A 35 15.75 -0.19 9.69
C THR A 35 16.99 0.12 8.85
N GLY A 36 16.84 0.76 7.68
CA GLY A 36 17.93 1.02 6.73
C GLY A 36 18.44 -0.23 6.00
N SER A 37 17.80 -1.39 6.18
CA SER A 37 18.21 -2.64 5.54
C SER A 37 17.51 -2.83 4.19
N LEU A 38 18.19 -2.50 3.09
CA LEU A 38 17.65 -2.66 1.72
C LEU A 38 17.13 -4.08 1.47
N LYS A 39 17.89 -5.10 1.87
CA LYS A 39 17.48 -6.51 1.69
C LYS A 39 16.19 -6.85 2.45
N ALA A 40 15.99 -6.27 3.63
CA ALA A 40 14.76 -6.48 4.39
C ALA A 40 13.60 -5.70 3.78
N ALA A 41 13.84 -4.46 3.33
CA ALA A 41 12.84 -3.61 2.68
C ALA A 41 12.30 -4.24 1.39
N ILE A 42 13.16 -4.83 0.56
CA ILE A 42 12.75 -5.58 -0.64
C ILE A 42 11.75 -6.67 -0.27
N LYS A 43 12.10 -7.53 0.70
CA LYS A 43 11.19 -8.60 1.17
C LYS A 43 9.90 -8.07 1.77
N ALA A 44 9.96 -6.91 2.43
CA ALA A 44 8.79 -6.27 2.99
C ALA A 44 7.82 -5.85 1.88
N VAL A 45 8.32 -5.20 0.83
CA VAL A 45 7.53 -4.78 -0.35
C VAL A 45 7.00 -6.00 -1.11
N GLU A 46 7.82 -7.01 -1.39
CA GLU A 46 7.39 -8.27 -2.04
C GLU A 46 6.26 -8.95 -1.27
N THR A 47 6.33 -8.94 0.07
CA THR A 47 5.25 -9.49 0.90
C THR A 47 3.97 -8.69 0.77
N VAL A 48 4.05 -7.34 0.76
CA VAL A 48 2.87 -6.49 0.58
C VAL A 48 2.28 -6.65 -0.82
N ASP A 49 3.12 -6.74 -1.86
CA ASP A 49 2.67 -6.95 -3.24
C ASP A 49 1.81 -8.22 -3.39
N GLN A 50 2.29 -9.35 -2.86
CA GLN A 50 1.52 -10.61 -2.82
C GLN A 50 0.21 -10.47 -2.04
N CYS A 51 0.21 -9.74 -0.93
CA CYS A 51 -0.97 -9.50 -0.11
C CYS A 51 -2.00 -8.63 -0.84
N VAL A 52 -1.54 -7.54 -1.47
CA VAL A 52 -2.37 -6.64 -2.27
C VAL A 52 -2.99 -7.37 -3.46
N GLY A 53 -2.23 -8.24 -4.15
CA GLY A 53 -2.78 -9.08 -5.22
C GLY A 53 -4.00 -9.90 -4.78
N ARG A 54 -3.89 -10.58 -3.63
CA ARG A 54 -5.02 -11.35 -3.04
C ARG A 54 -6.22 -10.47 -2.67
N VAL A 55 -5.98 -9.26 -2.17
CA VAL A 55 -7.06 -8.31 -1.87
C VAL A 55 -7.75 -7.86 -3.15
N VAL A 56 -6.97 -7.55 -4.20
CA VAL A 56 -7.52 -7.15 -5.50
C VAL A 56 -8.41 -8.25 -6.08
N GLU A 57 -7.96 -9.51 -6.08
CA GLU A 57 -8.77 -10.66 -6.49
C GLU A 57 -10.08 -10.72 -5.69
N SER A 58 -10.00 -10.69 -4.36
CA SER A 58 -11.18 -10.73 -3.49
C SER A 58 -12.15 -9.58 -3.72
N VAL A 59 -11.66 -8.37 -3.99
CA VAL A 59 -12.49 -7.20 -4.31
C VAL A 59 -13.21 -7.40 -5.64
N LEU A 60 -12.51 -7.88 -6.67
CA LEU A 60 -13.09 -8.13 -7.99
C LEU A 60 -14.14 -9.24 -7.96
N ASP A 61 -13.88 -10.32 -7.22
CA ASP A 61 -14.82 -11.45 -7.07
C ASP A 61 -16.15 -11.06 -6.40
N HIS A 62 -16.15 -9.97 -5.63
CA HIS A 62 -17.33 -9.47 -4.90
C HIS A 62 -17.86 -8.14 -5.48
N ASP A 63 -17.46 -7.79 -6.71
CA ASP A 63 -17.87 -6.55 -7.42
C ASP A 63 -17.64 -5.25 -6.61
N GLY A 64 -16.62 -5.26 -5.75
CA GLY A 64 -16.22 -4.11 -4.95
C GLY A 64 -15.30 -3.15 -5.71
N THR A 65 -15.12 -1.93 -5.20
CA THR A 65 -14.14 -0.95 -5.71
C THR A 65 -13.05 -0.73 -4.67
N MET A 66 -11.78 -0.65 -5.10
CA MET A 66 -10.64 -0.43 -4.21
C MET A 66 -9.84 0.81 -4.62
N LEU A 67 -9.46 1.64 -3.65
CA LEU A 67 -8.47 2.70 -3.81
C LEU A 67 -7.17 2.26 -3.13
N LEU A 68 -6.12 2.04 -3.91
CA LEU A 68 -4.78 1.70 -3.42
C LEU A 68 -3.91 2.95 -3.42
N THR A 69 -3.35 3.31 -2.26
CA THR A 69 -2.49 4.47 -2.09
C THR A 69 -1.51 4.25 -0.94
N ALA A 70 -0.54 5.16 -0.80
CA ALA A 70 0.26 5.33 0.41
C ALA A 70 0.00 6.70 1.05
N ASP A 71 0.39 6.87 2.30
CA ASP A 71 0.35 8.11 3.07
C ASP A 71 1.64 8.94 2.89
N HIS A 72 2.79 8.28 2.72
CA HIS A 72 4.07 8.90 2.38
C HIS A 72 5.05 7.91 1.73
N GLY A 73 6.24 8.40 1.34
CA GLY A 73 7.36 7.57 0.92
C GLY A 73 8.30 7.19 2.08
N ASN A 74 9.06 6.11 1.91
CA ASN A 74 10.14 5.65 2.78
C ASN A 74 11.06 4.71 2.00
N CYS A 75 10.63 3.46 1.78
CA CYS A 75 11.50 2.38 1.32
C CYS A 75 11.93 2.47 -0.15
N GLU A 76 11.42 3.42 -0.91
CA GLU A 76 11.90 3.72 -2.26
C GLU A 76 13.26 4.45 -2.25
N VAL A 77 13.68 5.02 -1.11
CA VAL A 77 15.03 5.54 -0.88
C VAL A 77 15.61 4.91 0.39
N MET A 78 16.48 3.91 0.21
CA MET A 78 17.10 3.15 1.32
C MET A 78 18.56 3.54 1.60
N PHE A 79 19.14 4.45 0.81
CA PHE A 79 20.53 4.87 0.97
C PHE A 79 20.68 6.37 0.65
N ASP A 80 21.35 7.11 1.53
CA ASP A 80 21.70 8.51 1.31
C ASP A 80 23.10 8.59 0.70
N GLU A 81 23.17 8.79 -0.62
CA GLU A 81 24.45 8.87 -1.32
C GLU A 81 25.34 10.02 -0.86
N LYS A 82 24.75 11.14 -0.41
CA LYS A 82 25.52 12.32 0.01
C LYS A 82 26.20 12.08 1.35
N ARG A 83 25.53 11.35 2.24
CA ARG A 83 26.04 11.03 3.57
C ARG A 83 26.78 9.69 3.63
N GLY A 84 26.59 8.82 2.64
CA GLY A 84 27.18 7.49 2.59
C GLY A 84 26.65 6.54 3.66
N ILE A 85 25.41 6.74 4.11
CA ILE A 85 24.77 5.98 5.19
C ILE A 85 23.40 5.43 4.75
N PRO A 86 22.91 4.35 5.39
CA PRO A 86 21.53 3.92 5.21
C PRO A 86 20.54 5.06 5.46
N HIS A 87 19.53 5.18 4.59
CA HIS A 87 18.45 6.13 4.76
C HIS A 87 17.32 5.48 5.58
N THR A 88 16.95 6.11 6.69
CA THR A 88 15.97 5.57 7.65
C THR A 88 14.79 6.51 7.87
N ALA A 89 14.65 7.58 7.09
CA ALA A 89 13.60 8.57 7.24
C ALA A 89 12.54 8.45 6.13
N HIS A 90 11.43 9.16 6.28
CA HIS A 90 10.47 9.33 5.19
C HIS A 90 11.07 10.15 4.05
N THR A 91 10.45 10.07 2.89
CA THR A 91 10.76 10.95 1.75
C THR A 91 9.62 11.90 1.46
N THR A 92 9.86 12.84 0.54
CA THR A 92 8.84 13.74 -0.02
C THR A 92 8.44 13.32 -1.44
N ASN A 93 8.75 12.09 -1.84
CA ASN A 93 8.35 11.57 -3.14
C ASN A 93 6.82 11.44 -3.21
N LEU A 94 6.27 11.57 -4.42
CA LEU A 94 4.85 11.35 -4.65
C LEU A 94 4.48 9.89 -4.41
N VAL A 95 3.29 9.68 -3.85
CA VAL A 95 2.71 8.36 -3.63
C VAL A 95 1.79 7.95 -4.79
N PRO A 96 1.68 6.66 -5.12
CA PRO A 96 0.72 6.19 -6.10
C PRO A 96 -0.70 6.38 -5.58
N THR A 97 -1.65 6.60 -6.49
CA THR A 97 -3.08 6.52 -6.21
C THR A 97 -3.76 5.80 -7.35
N ILE A 98 -4.25 4.58 -7.08
CA ILE A 98 -4.76 3.65 -8.10
C ILE A 98 -6.19 3.28 -7.73
N LEU A 99 -7.13 3.51 -8.65
CA LEU A 99 -8.52 3.08 -8.50
C LEU A 99 -8.74 1.77 -9.28
N ILE A 100 -9.17 0.74 -8.57
CA ILE A 100 -9.36 -0.62 -9.07
C ILE A 100 -10.86 -0.92 -9.08
N ASN A 101 -11.35 -1.53 -10.16
CA ASN A 101 -12.78 -1.72 -10.45
C ASN A 101 -13.58 -0.41 -10.33
N ALA A 102 -13.11 0.62 -11.04
CA ALA A 102 -13.75 1.92 -11.04
C ALA A 102 -15.20 1.83 -11.59
N PRO A 103 -16.15 2.60 -11.03
CA PRO A 103 -17.48 2.74 -11.62
C PRO A 103 -17.39 3.19 -13.10
N ARG A 104 -18.27 2.68 -13.97
CA ARG A 104 -18.19 2.90 -15.43
C ARG A 104 -18.15 4.37 -15.86
N ASN A 105 -18.71 5.26 -15.06
CA ASN A 105 -18.72 6.71 -15.30
C ASN A 105 -17.43 7.43 -14.86
N VAL A 106 -16.46 6.72 -14.28
CA VAL A 106 -15.18 7.26 -13.81
C VAL A 106 -14.08 6.89 -14.80
N ALA A 107 -13.75 7.83 -15.70
CA ALA A 107 -12.69 7.62 -16.70
C ALA A 107 -11.27 7.84 -16.16
N ARG A 108 -11.10 8.72 -15.16
CA ARG A 108 -9.81 9.00 -14.52
C ARG A 108 -9.98 9.63 -13.15
N LEU A 109 -9.00 9.40 -12.27
CA LEU A 109 -8.85 10.19 -11.06
C LEU A 109 -8.45 11.63 -11.43
N LYS A 110 -9.04 12.61 -10.73
CA LYS A 110 -8.58 13.99 -10.83
C LYS A 110 -7.25 14.14 -10.08
N PRO A 111 -6.35 15.04 -10.51
CA PRO A 111 -5.16 15.34 -9.73
C PRO A 111 -5.53 15.72 -8.29
N GLY A 112 -4.85 15.11 -7.33
CA GLY A 112 -4.96 15.49 -5.92
C GLY A 112 -4.38 16.87 -5.66
N LYS A 113 -4.73 17.46 -4.53
CA LYS A 113 -4.09 18.66 -3.99
C LYS A 113 -3.55 18.30 -2.61
N LEU A 114 -2.27 18.56 -2.36
CA LEU A 114 -1.77 18.58 -0.98
C LEU A 114 -2.43 19.79 -0.29
N PRO A 115 -3.04 19.62 0.90
CA PRO A 115 -3.47 20.78 1.68
C PRO A 115 -2.23 21.64 1.95
N MET A 116 -2.26 22.88 1.45
CA MET A 116 -1.30 23.93 1.78
C MET A 116 -1.62 24.48 3.17
#